data_AF-A0A928JG66-F1
#
_entry.id   AF-A0A928JG66-F1
#
_cell.length_a   1.000
_cell.length_b   1.000
_cell.length_c   1.000
_cell.angle_alpha   90.00
_cell.angle_beta   90.00
_cell.angle_gamma   90.00
#
_symmetry.space_group_name_H-M   'P 1'
#
loop_
_entity.id
_entity.type
_entity.pdbx_description
1 polymer ?
#
loop_
_entity_poly.entity_id
_entity_poly.type
_entity_poly.pdbx_seq_one_letter_code
_entity_poly.pdbx_strand_id
1 'polypeptide(L)'
;MKIRRFLSALLAAVLLAGLLPTSALAAPARSGLSAKDQKVYDMLHREVGRVLSGTSASTIFSLTFEGFQSVWTASELGVKSIVSGDGIALDAAEALADRMAAFCTDDPQKILLALLADLPYDLYWYDKTAQTGYGLDLGYPAFRASMNEDGEWILYPSAYDPDHPTDRVPVTYQFQLPVSGDYGYAHLFTGKRKSVGSAQSIVAKYAGKSDYEKLLGYAAEICELTDYDKNSSGSKYGDRWQVTNVFDGDKSTKVLCEGYAKAFKYLCDLTKFDSSRIECRLVSGLMQSVPGENGRVTSGSHMWNIVTMDDGRNYLVDVTNSDMNGGPEFLFLKGGVPVYGVYTFQDYFTYTYDEQTKKVWNTLDLVLATEDYKRPAQTAPAKETPKSEPSGTKQQNAAPAGSAPSVTVGQVVGQVLSTDIRAYVNGAEIPAYNIDGRLAVLVSDLNRYGFVTSYENSLRKTTVKRDRNAKAFSSVPSAASGLPVGSPVMSVYSTDIVVEMDGRRVEAFNVDNRMAIYFSELKEYGTYGYDNAARASSVTLYN
;
A
#
# COMPACT_ATOMS: atom_id res chain seq x y z
N MET A 1 41.96 56.08 9.80
CA MET A 1 40.71 56.65 10.36
C MET A 1 39.55 56.02 9.57
N LYS A 2 38.54 55.28 10.05
CA LYS A 2 38.04 54.68 11.34
C LYS A 2 37.19 53.44 10.92
N ILE A 3 36.85 52.38 11.67
CA ILE A 3 37.18 51.71 12.96
C ILE A 3 36.73 50.23 12.72
N ARG A 4 37.55 49.17 12.81
CA ARG A 4 38.13 48.43 13.97
C ARG A 4 37.15 47.52 14.76
N ARG A 5 37.44 46.19 14.78
CA ARG A 5 36.87 45.08 15.62
C ARG A 5 35.52 44.50 15.12
N PHE A 6 35.13 43.24 15.41
CA PHE A 6 35.63 42.23 16.38
C PHE A 6 35.81 40.81 15.77
N LEU A 7 36.46 39.90 16.50
CA LEU A 7 36.54 38.46 16.22
C LEU A 7 35.27 37.73 16.69
N SER A 8 34.91 36.61 16.05
CA SER A 8 34.77 35.28 16.69
C SER A 8 34.52 34.18 15.63
N ALA A 9 34.88 32.94 15.92
CA ALA A 9 34.79 31.82 14.99
C ALA A 9 33.63 30.86 15.35
N LEU A 10 32.91 30.37 14.33
CA LEU A 10 32.15 29.11 14.37
C LEU A 10 31.85 28.64 12.94
N LEU A 11 31.37 27.39 12.79
CA LEU A 11 30.95 26.74 11.54
C LEU A 11 32.04 26.60 10.44
N ALA A 12 32.95 25.65 10.65
CA ALA A 12 33.69 24.96 9.59
C ALA A 12 33.72 23.43 9.84
N ALA A 13 32.60 22.89 10.32
CA ALA A 13 32.43 21.49 10.71
C ALA A 13 31.01 20.97 10.35
N VAL A 14 30.58 21.23 9.11
CA VAL A 14 29.43 20.50 8.54
C VAL A 14 29.93 19.10 8.17
N LEU A 15 29.36 18.08 8.79
CA LEU A 15 29.73 16.68 8.57
C LEU A 15 29.55 16.29 7.09
N LEU A 16 30.32 15.30 6.65
CA LEU A 16 29.86 14.36 5.62
C LEU A 16 28.71 13.51 6.18
N ALA A 17 27.57 14.15 6.47
CA ALA A 17 26.30 13.47 6.58
C ALA A 17 25.89 13.12 5.15
N GLY A 18 26.08 11.84 4.77
CA GLY A 18 25.62 11.38 3.46
C GLY A 18 24.13 11.64 3.32
N LEU A 19 23.73 12.23 2.19
CA LEU A 19 22.33 12.35 1.79
C LEU A 19 21.82 10.95 1.37
N LEU A 20 21.68 10.09 2.38
CA LEU A 20 20.68 9.04 2.36
C LEU A 20 19.35 9.70 1.97
N PRO A 21 18.56 9.13 1.05
CA PRO A 21 17.18 9.59 0.91
C PRO A 21 16.54 9.50 2.30
N THR A 22 15.81 10.53 2.70
CA THR A 22 15.04 10.51 3.94
C THR A 22 13.97 9.44 3.80
N SER A 23 14.31 8.20 4.19
CA SER A 23 13.37 7.08 4.26
C SER A 23 12.17 7.55 5.03
N ALA A 24 10.98 7.30 4.48
CA ALA A 24 9.73 7.81 5.01
C ALA A 24 9.63 7.53 6.51
N LEU A 25 9.05 8.47 7.25
CA LEU A 25 8.64 8.21 8.63
C LEU A 25 7.59 7.11 8.64
N ALA A 26 7.39 6.49 9.81
CA ALA A 26 6.23 5.65 10.06
C ALA A 26 4.95 6.38 9.59
N ALA A 27 4.21 5.74 8.69
CA ALA A 27 3.18 6.39 7.88
C ALA A 27 1.88 5.56 7.91
N PRO A 28 0.83 6.03 8.61
CA PRO A 28 -0.46 5.35 8.64
C PRO A 28 -1.17 5.43 7.28
N ALA A 29 -2.13 4.53 7.04
CA ALA A 29 -2.85 4.36 5.77
C ALA A 29 -3.49 5.67 5.27
N ARG A 30 -4.02 6.50 6.18
CA ARG A 30 -4.56 7.83 5.86
C ARG A 30 -3.58 8.77 5.15
N SER A 31 -2.27 8.53 5.23
CA SER A 31 -1.26 9.33 4.50
C SER A 31 -1.34 9.17 2.97
N GLY A 32 -1.88 8.04 2.47
CA GLY A 32 -2.12 7.79 1.05
C GLY A 32 -3.43 8.39 0.50
N LEU A 33 -4.20 9.11 1.33
CA LEU A 33 -5.44 9.79 0.96
C LEU A 33 -5.17 11.21 0.43
N SER A 34 -6.04 11.73 -0.46
CA SER A 34 -5.94 13.13 -0.90
C SER A 34 -6.30 14.10 0.24
N ALA A 35 -5.95 15.39 0.11
CA ALA A 35 -6.24 16.39 1.14
C ALA A 35 -7.75 16.51 1.48
N LYS A 36 -8.65 16.30 0.51
CA LYS A 36 -10.09 16.26 0.76
C LYS A 36 -10.52 14.96 1.45
N ASP A 37 -9.96 13.82 1.04
CA ASP A 37 -10.25 12.52 1.64
C ASP A 37 -9.74 12.42 3.09
N GLN A 38 -8.59 13.03 3.40
CA GLN A 38 -8.06 13.14 4.77
C GLN A 38 -9.01 13.94 5.68
N LYS A 39 -9.66 15.00 5.17
CA LYS A 39 -10.68 15.75 5.91
C LYS A 39 -11.90 14.86 6.24
N VAL A 40 -12.36 14.05 5.29
CA VAL A 40 -13.44 13.07 5.53
C VAL A 40 -12.98 12.00 6.54
N TYR A 41 -11.77 11.46 6.39
CA TYR A 41 -11.17 10.49 7.31
C TYR A 41 -11.15 11.03 8.75
N ASP A 42 -10.60 12.23 8.99
CA ASP A 42 -10.49 12.80 10.34
C ASP A 42 -11.86 13.22 10.93
N MET A 43 -12.88 13.41 10.10
CA MET A 43 -14.27 13.54 10.56
C MET A 43 -14.84 12.18 10.99
N LEU A 44 -14.72 11.13 10.16
CA LEU A 44 -15.19 9.78 10.48
C LEU A 44 -14.47 9.17 11.68
N HIS A 45 -13.15 9.31 11.77
CA HIS A 45 -12.33 8.82 12.89
C HIS A 45 -12.80 9.41 14.24
N ARG A 46 -13.17 10.69 14.28
CA ARG A 46 -13.74 11.32 15.49
C ARG A 46 -15.10 10.73 15.86
N GLU A 47 -15.98 10.50 14.89
CA GLU A 47 -17.30 9.91 15.16
C GLU A 47 -17.21 8.42 15.54
N VAL A 48 -16.27 7.65 14.96
CA VAL A 48 -15.90 6.31 15.42
C VAL A 48 -15.44 6.34 16.88
N GLY A 49 -14.57 7.29 17.26
CA GLY A 49 -14.20 7.51 18.67
C GLY A 49 -15.39 7.85 19.59
N ARG A 50 -16.42 8.53 19.07
CA ARG A 50 -17.66 8.82 19.81
C ARG A 50 -18.55 7.59 19.97
N VAL A 51 -18.65 6.73 18.96
CA VAL A 51 -19.29 5.40 19.11
C VAL A 51 -18.59 4.61 20.21
N LEU A 52 -17.26 4.56 20.19
CA LEU A 52 -16.47 3.72 21.09
C LEU A 52 -16.36 4.22 22.54
N SER A 53 -16.64 5.51 22.77
CA SER A 53 -16.79 6.08 24.11
C SER A 53 -18.21 5.98 24.67
N GLY A 54 -19.20 5.58 23.85
CA GLY A 54 -20.63 5.67 24.20
C GLY A 54 -21.19 7.09 24.13
N THR A 55 -20.48 8.02 23.49
CA THR A 55 -20.94 9.40 23.21
C THR A 55 -21.83 9.46 21.96
N SER A 56 -21.83 8.41 21.13
CA SER A 56 -22.80 8.16 20.07
C SER A 56 -23.30 6.71 20.17
N ALA A 57 -24.58 6.50 19.88
CA ALA A 57 -25.16 5.17 19.64
C ALA A 57 -25.46 4.92 18.15
N SER A 58 -25.15 5.89 17.26
CA SER A 58 -25.36 5.79 15.81
C SER A 58 -24.03 5.53 15.10
N THR A 59 -24.04 4.62 14.12
CA THR A 59 -22.97 4.43 13.13
C THR A 59 -23.30 5.07 11.77
N ILE A 60 -24.41 5.81 11.72
CA ILE A 60 -24.78 6.75 10.66
C ILE A 60 -24.37 8.14 11.14
N PHE A 61 -23.50 8.79 10.37
CA PHE A 61 -22.87 10.06 10.72
C PHE A 61 -23.29 11.17 9.75
N SER A 62 -23.57 12.35 10.28
CA SER A 62 -23.86 13.56 9.51
C SER A 62 -22.61 14.44 9.49
N LEU A 63 -21.91 14.47 8.35
CA LEU A 63 -20.66 15.19 8.18
C LEU A 63 -20.91 16.53 7.48
N THR A 64 -20.77 17.61 8.25
CA THR A 64 -21.02 18.99 7.79
C THR A 64 -19.75 19.65 7.24
N PHE A 65 -19.87 20.27 6.07
CA PHE A 65 -18.79 20.99 5.39
C PHE A 65 -19.10 22.49 5.38
N GLU A 66 -18.33 23.24 6.15
CA GLU A 66 -18.35 24.71 6.15
C GLU A 66 -17.54 25.30 5.00
N GLY A 67 -17.88 26.52 4.58
CA GLY A 67 -17.15 27.29 3.57
C GLY A 67 -17.44 26.91 2.11
N PHE A 68 -18.37 25.99 1.87
CA PHE A 68 -18.90 25.70 0.54
C PHE A 68 -19.85 26.82 0.08
N GLN A 69 -19.82 27.17 -1.21
CA GLN A 69 -20.88 27.99 -1.82
C GLN A 69 -22.13 27.11 -1.97
N SER A 70 -23.11 27.30 -1.08
CA SER A 70 -24.31 26.45 -1.04
C SER A 70 -25.34 26.77 -2.12
N VAL A 71 -25.45 28.04 -2.54
CA VAL A 71 -26.47 28.55 -3.46
C VAL A 71 -25.83 28.95 -4.79
N TRP A 72 -26.47 28.61 -5.90
CA TRP A 72 -25.95 28.80 -7.25
C TRP A 72 -27.01 29.32 -8.23
N THR A 73 -26.69 30.37 -8.97
CA THR A 73 -27.39 30.77 -10.21
C THR A 73 -26.99 29.87 -11.39
N ALA A 74 -27.73 29.94 -12.50
CA ALA A 74 -27.35 29.27 -13.74
C ALA A 74 -25.98 29.76 -14.26
N SER A 75 -25.70 31.07 -14.09
CA SER A 75 -24.44 31.70 -14.50
C SER A 75 -23.23 31.15 -13.74
N GLU A 76 -23.35 30.92 -12.42
CA GLU A 76 -22.25 30.43 -11.57
C GLU A 76 -21.94 28.94 -11.77
N LEU A 77 -22.92 28.15 -12.20
CA LEU A 77 -22.70 26.78 -12.68
C LEU A 77 -22.18 26.73 -14.13
N GLY A 78 -22.34 27.82 -14.91
CA GLY A 78 -22.00 27.89 -16.32
C GLY A 78 -23.02 27.21 -17.25
N VAL A 79 -24.26 27.03 -16.78
CA VAL A 79 -25.35 26.32 -17.46
C VAL A 79 -26.41 27.28 -18.00
N LYS A 80 -27.35 26.79 -18.81
CA LYS A 80 -28.36 27.66 -19.45
C LYS A 80 -29.56 27.96 -18.55
N SER A 81 -29.93 27.04 -17.68
CA SER A 81 -30.99 27.22 -16.68
C SER A 81 -30.79 26.23 -15.53
N ILE A 82 -31.25 26.58 -14.32
CA ILE A 82 -31.30 25.64 -13.19
C ILE A 82 -32.42 24.61 -13.36
N VAL A 83 -33.50 24.97 -14.05
CA VAL A 83 -34.74 24.18 -14.21
C VAL A 83 -35.00 23.87 -15.67
N SER A 84 -35.55 22.68 -15.95
CA SER A 84 -35.99 22.22 -17.26
C SER A 84 -37.24 21.35 -17.11
N GLY A 85 -38.40 21.87 -17.50
CA GLY A 85 -39.68 21.25 -17.19
C GLY A 85 -39.99 21.35 -15.69
N ASP A 86 -40.54 20.30 -15.09
CA ASP A 86 -40.94 20.27 -13.68
C ASP A 86 -39.80 19.94 -12.69
N GLY A 87 -38.53 20.01 -13.12
CA GLY A 87 -37.38 19.59 -12.32
C GLY A 87 -36.07 20.30 -12.63
N ILE A 88 -35.05 20.04 -11.81
CA ILE A 88 -33.68 20.55 -12.00
C ILE A 88 -33.13 20.04 -13.34
N ALA A 89 -32.50 20.93 -14.11
CA ALA A 89 -31.92 20.59 -15.40
C ALA A 89 -30.73 19.63 -15.24
N LEU A 90 -30.54 18.71 -16.19
CA LEU A 90 -29.49 17.69 -16.10
C LEU A 90 -28.08 18.30 -16.09
N ASP A 91 -27.83 19.30 -16.94
CA ASP A 91 -26.58 20.05 -16.97
C ASP A 91 -26.34 20.83 -15.66
N ALA A 92 -27.39 21.38 -15.05
CA ALA A 92 -27.29 22.01 -13.72
C ALA A 92 -26.97 21.00 -12.61
N ALA A 93 -27.52 19.78 -12.68
CA ALA A 93 -27.24 18.71 -11.72
C ALA A 93 -25.82 18.14 -11.87
N GLU A 94 -25.35 17.96 -13.12
CA GLU A 94 -23.98 17.54 -13.44
C GLU A 94 -22.96 18.61 -13.02
N ALA A 95 -23.18 19.88 -13.37
CA ALA A 95 -22.32 20.98 -12.96
C ALA A 95 -22.26 21.14 -11.43
N LEU A 96 -23.38 20.94 -10.72
CA LEU A 96 -23.39 20.89 -9.27
C LEU A 96 -22.58 19.71 -8.74
N ALA A 97 -22.70 18.51 -9.32
CA ALA A 97 -21.92 17.34 -8.89
C ALA A 97 -20.40 17.61 -9.00
N ASP A 98 -19.94 18.27 -10.06
CA ASP A 98 -18.55 18.72 -10.21
C ASP A 98 -18.14 19.74 -9.13
N ARG A 99 -19.02 20.68 -8.75
CA ARG A 99 -18.76 21.58 -7.61
C ARG A 99 -18.64 20.81 -6.29
N MET A 100 -19.50 19.81 -6.07
CA MET A 100 -19.51 18.99 -4.85
C MET A 100 -18.29 18.07 -4.73
N ALA A 101 -17.82 17.53 -5.87
CA ALA A 101 -16.60 16.70 -5.96
C ALA A 101 -15.32 17.45 -5.53
N ALA A 102 -15.29 18.78 -5.55
CA ALA A 102 -14.16 19.53 -5.00
C ALA A 102 -14.04 19.47 -3.46
N PHE A 103 -15.12 19.11 -2.75
CA PHE A 103 -15.20 19.20 -1.27
C PHE A 103 -15.38 17.86 -0.57
N CYS A 104 -15.98 16.87 -1.23
CA CYS A 104 -16.19 15.52 -0.70
C CYS A 104 -15.42 14.46 -1.50
N THR A 105 -15.48 13.21 -1.07
CA THR A 105 -14.72 12.10 -1.66
C THR A 105 -15.39 11.52 -2.91
N ASP A 106 -14.59 11.19 -3.92
CA ASP A 106 -15.03 10.45 -5.11
C ASP A 106 -14.82 8.93 -4.93
N ASP A 107 -14.05 8.54 -3.90
CA ASP A 107 -13.74 7.16 -3.56
C ASP A 107 -13.91 6.93 -2.04
N PRO A 108 -15.16 6.90 -1.54
CA PRO A 108 -15.45 6.65 -0.13
C PRO A 108 -14.92 5.29 0.34
N GLN A 109 -14.77 4.32 -0.58
CA GLN A 109 -14.16 3.03 -0.27
C GLN A 109 -12.67 3.16 0.08
N LYS A 110 -11.90 4.07 -0.55
CA LYS A 110 -10.49 4.28 -0.17
C LYS A 110 -10.36 4.81 1.26
N ILE A 111 -11.24 5.72 1.68
CA ILE A 111 -11.28 6.21 3.07
C ILE A 111 -11.66 5.09 4.04
N LEU A 112 -12.67 4.27 3.70
CA LEU A 112 -13.05 3.10 4.49
C LEU A 112 -11.90 2.12 4.66
N LEU A 113 -11.20 1.77 3.59
CA LEU A 113 -10.09 0.82 3.64
C LEU A 113 -8.91 1.39 4.45
N ALA A 114 -8.64 2.69 4.36
CA ALA A 114 -7.67 3.36 5.22
C ALA A 114 -8.09 3.31 6.70
N LEU A 115 -9.36 3.60 7.01
CA LEU A 115 -9.92 3.50 8.37
C LEU A 115 -9.81 2.06 8.91
N LEU A 116 -10.09 1.04 8.11
CA LEU A 116 -9.99 -0.37 8.52
C LEU A 116 -8.54 -0.84 8.73
N ALA A 117 -7.57 -0.22 8.05
CA ALA A 117 -6.14 -0.50 8.21
C ALA A 117 -5.51 0.24 9.40
N ASP A 118 -5.91 1.49 9.64
CA ASP A 118 -5.41 2.33 10.74
C ASP A 118 -6.12 2.05 12.08
N LEU A 119 -7.40 1.69 12.07
CA LEU A 119 -8.25 1.53 13.26
C LEU A 119 -8.83 0.10 13.44
N PRO A 120 -8.06 -0.99 13.24
CA PRO A 120 -8.62 -2.35 13.17
C PRO A 120 -9.27 -2.86 14.46
N TYR A 121 -8.86 -2.34 15.62
CA TYR A 121 -9.46 -2.63 16.93
C TYR A 121 -10.69 -1.77 17.20
N ASP A 122 -10.69 -0.55 16.71
CA ASP A 122 -11.75 0.42 16.92
C ASP A 122 -12.93 0.23 15.96
N LEU A 123 -12.72 -0.43 14.83
CA LEU A 123 -13.75 -0.86 13.87
C LEU A 123 -14.11 -2.35 13.96
N TYR A 124 -13.92 -2.99 15.12
CA TYR A 124 -14.28 -4.41 15.33
C TYR A 124 -15.75 -4.71 14.96
N TRP A 125 -16.65 -3.79 15.29
CA TRP A 125 -18.10 -3.91 15.08
C TRP A 125 -18.58 -3.74 13.63
N TYR A 126 -17.72 -3.32 12.70
CA TYR A 126 -18.07 -3.05 11.31
C TYR A 126 -18.43 -4.32 10.54
N ASP A 127 -19.56 -4.34 9.82
CA ASP A 127 -20.00 -5.49 9.00
C ASP A 127 -19.33 -5.52 7.62
N LYS A 128 -18.55 -6.58 7.36
CA LYS A 128 -17.92 -6.85 6.05
C LYS A 128 -18.77 -7.76 5.15
N THR A 129 -19.91 -8.23 5.64
CA THR A 129 -20.85 -9.14 4.96
C THR A 129 -22.24 -8.56 4.71
N ALA A 130 -22.43 -7.28 5.08
CA ALA A 130 -23.57 -6.50 4.61
C ALA A 130 -23.69 -6.62 3.08
N GLN A 131 -24.92 -6.71 2.57
CA GLN A 131 -25.19 -7.17 1.20
C GLN A 131 -24.69 -6.21 0.09
N THR A 132 -24.20 -5.03 0.46
CA THR A 132 -23.53 -4.05 -0.41
C THR A 132 -22.00 -4.24 -0.50
N GLY A 133 -21.41 -5.15 0.27
CA GLY A 133 -19.97 -5.41 0.33
C GLY A 133 -19.22 -4.48 1.29
N TYR A 134 -17.93 -4.24 1.02
CA TYR A 134 -17.10 -3.26 1.75
C TYR A 134 -17.54 -1.82 1.39
N GLY A 135 -18.68 -1.42 1.94
CA GLY A 135 -19.36 -0.15 1.70
C GLY A 135 -19.17 0.87 2.83
N LEU A 136 -19.02 2.13 2.42
CA LEU A 136 -19.23 3.32 3.24
C LEU A 136 -20.32 4.10 2.51
N ASP A 137 -21.58 3.89 2.91
CA ASP A 137 -22.71 4.39 2.11
C ASP A 137 -22.78 5.91 2.23
N LEU A 138 -22.68 6.61 1.09
CA LEU A 138 -22.64 8.07 1.00
C LEU A 138 -23.99 8.63 0.55
N GLY A 139 -24.77 9.12 1.50
CA GLY A 139 -25.98 9.89 1.24
C GLY A 139 -25.64 11.33 0.85
N TYR A 140 -25.94 11.70 -0.39
CA TYR A 140 -25.76 13.06 -0.88
C TYR A 140 -26.83 14.02 -0.31
N PRO A 141 -26.47 15.28 -0.02
CA PRO A 141 -27.41 16.33 0.35
C PRO A 141 -28.44 16.57 -0.77
N ALA A 142 -29.72 16.65 -0.41
CA ALA A 142 -30.80 16.91 -1.37
C ALA A 142 -30.89 18.41 -1.71
N PHE A 143 -30.77 18.76 -2.99
CA PHE A 143 -30.93 20.12 -3.50
C PHE A 143 -32.36 20.41 -3.99
N ARG A 144 -32.69 21.70 -4.08
CA ARG A 144 -33.96 22.26 -4.56
C ARG A 144 -33.69 23.47 -5.45
N ALA A 145 -34.69 23.84 -6.26
CA ALA A 145 -34.67 25.07 -7.02
C ALA A 145 -35.91 25.92 -6.74
N SER A 146 -35.74 27.23 -6.71
CA SER A 146 -36.80 28.25 -6.65
C SER A 146 -36.34 29.49 -7.40
N MET A 147 -37.24 30.45 -7.63
CA MET A 147 -36.82 31.82 -7.89
C MET A 147 -36.36 32.48 -6.57
N ASN A 148 -35.45 33.45 -6.67
CA ASN A 148 -35.13 34.42 -5.61
C ASN A 148 -36.02 35.68 -5.74
N GLU A 149 -35.81 36.68 -4.89
CA GLU A 149 -36.56 37.95 -4.94
C GLU A 149 -36.38 38.73 -6.26
N ASP A 150 -35.22 38.60 -6.92
CA ASP A 150 -34.92 39.20 -8.22
C ASP A 150 -35.59 38.46 -9.41
N GLY A 151 -36.21 37.30 -9.17
CA GLY A 151 -36.85 36.46 -10.19
C GLY A 151 -35.90 35.52 -10.95
N GLU A 152 -34.64 35.39 -10.52
CA GLU A 152 -33.68 34.41 -11.06
C GLU A 152 -33.84 33.05 -10.38
N TRP A 153 -33.74 31.96 -11.15
CA TRP A 153 -33.71 30.61 -10.60
C TRP A 153 -32.38 30.29 -9.92
N ILE A 154 -32.45 29.93 -8.64
CA ILE A 154 -31.33 29.48 -7.81
C ILE A 154 -31.44 27.99 -7.48
N LEU A 155 -30.29 27.33 -7.35
CA LEU A 155 -30.13 25.93 -6.89
C LEU A 155 -29.49 25.94 -5.50
N TYR A 156 -30.12 25.31 -4.51
CA TYR A 156 -29.73 25.39 -3.10
C TYR A 156 -29.98 24.09 -2.32
N PRO A 157 -29.31 23.83 -1.18
CA PRO A 157 -29.52 22.61 -0.39
C PRO A 157 -30.85 22.73 0.36
N SER A 158 -31.55 21.62 0.61
CA SER A 158 -32.88 21.61 1.27
C SER A 158 -32.94 22.20 2.69
N ALA A 159 -31.81 22.62 3.26
CA ALA A 159 -31.70 23.31 4.55
C ALA A 159 -31.51 24.85 4.43
N TYR A 160 -31.38 25.39 3.22
CA TYR A 160 -31.41 26.84 2.97
C TYR A 160 -32.86 27.34 2.91
N ASP A 161 -33.12 28.41 3.63
CA ASP A 161 -34.37 29.15 3.61
C ASP A 161 -34.24 30.31 2.59
N PRO A 162 -34.98 30.29 1.47
CA PRO A 162 -34.92 31.37 0.49
C PRO A 162 -35.55 32.68 0.98
N ASP A 163 -36.45 32.61 1.98
CA ASP A 163 -37.11 33.79 2.56
C ASP A 163 -36.20 34.48 3.61
N HIS A 164 -35.16 33.79 4.08
CA HIS A 164 -34.18 34.28 5.05
C HIS A 164 -32.75 33.94 4.60
N PRO A 165 -32.24 34.60 3.53
CA PRO A 165 -30.95 34.27 2.93
C PRO A 165 -29.80 34.39 3.93
N THR A 166 -28.90 33.40 3.90
CA THR A 166 -27.65 33.39 4.67
C THR A 166 -26.47 33.01 3.78
N ASP A 167 -25.37 33.75 3.89
CA ASP A 167 -24.20 33.67 2.98
C ASP A 167 -23.58 32.27 2.85
N ARG A 168 -23.81 31.38 3.83
CA ARG A 168 -23.20 30.04 3.93
C ARG A 168 -24.13 29.08 4.64
N VAL A 169 -24.83 28.22 3.88
CA VAL A 169 -25.57 27.11 4.48
C VAL A 169 -24.68 25.88 4.59
N PRO A 170 -24.60 25.24 5.78
CA PRO A 170 -23.82 24.02 5.98
C PRO A 170 -24.31 22.90 5.06
N VAL A 171 -23.40 22.35 4.25
CA VAL A 171 -23.70 21.17 3.42
C VAL A 171 -23.35 19.92 4.20
N THR A 172 -24.35 19.08 4.46
CA THR A 172 -24.22 17.86 5.25
C THR A 172 -24.35 16.62 4.37
N TYR A 173 -23.31 15.78 4.39
CA TYR A 173 -23.33 14.46 3.80
C TYR A 173 -23.65 13.41 4.87
N GLN A 174 -24.39 12.37 4.50
CA GLN A 174 -24.63 11.22 5.38
C GLN A 174 -23.62 10.12 5.04
N PHE A 175 -22.96 9.56 6.06
CA PHE A 175 -22.02 8.46 5.93
C PHE A 175 -22.44 7.31 6.85
N GLN A 176 -22.62 6.11 6.32
CA GLN A 176 -22.99 4.93 7.12
C GLN A 176 -21.86 3.91 7.17
N LEU A 177 -21.48 3.49 8.39
CA LEU A 177 -20.72 2.28 8.65
C LEU A 177 -21.70 1.18 9.13
N PRO A 178 -21.97 0.13 8.34
CA PRO A 178 -22.85 -0.97 8.77
C PRO A 178 -22.32 -1.71 10.00
N VAL A 179 -23.24 -2.19 10.83
CA VAL A 179 -23.00 -2.98 12.05
C VAL A 179 -23.53 -4.40 11.82
N SER A 180 -22.82 -5.43 12.26
CA SER A 180 -23.27 -6.82 12.06
C SER A 180 -24.65 -7.03 12.70
N GLY A 181 -25.57 -7.61 11.94
CA GLY A 181 -26.91 -7.96 12.39
C GLY A 181 -26.93 -8.96 13.55
N ASP A 182 -25.84 -9.71 13.77
CA ASP A 182 -25.69 -10.63 14.90
C ASP A 182 -25.07 -9.97 16.15
N TYR A 183 -24.45 -8.79 16.01
CA TYR A 183 -23.96 -7.99 17.14
C TYR A 183 -24.99 -6.96 17.60
N GLY A 184 -25.57 -6.22 16.64
CA GLY A 184 -26.48 -5.11 16.90
C GLY A 184 -25.88 -3.99 17.77
N TYR A 185 -26.69 -2.97 18.04
CA TYR A 185 -26.24 -1.77 18.77
C TYR A 185 -25.90 -2.04 20.25
N ALA A 186 -26.37 -3.14 20.85
CA ALA A 186 -26.13 -3.45 22.26
C ALA A 186 -24.70 -3.96 22.54
N HIS A 187 -24.07 -4.66 21.58
CA HIS A 187 -22.75 -5.29 21.77
C HIS A 187 -21.56 -4.34 21.52
N LEU A 188 -21.84 -3.10 21.10
CA LEU A 188 -20.85 -2.01 20.98
C LEU A 188 -20.18 -1.64 22.33
N PHE A 189 -20.81 -1.98 23.46
CA PHE A 189 -20.43 -1.46 24.78
C PHE A 189 -20.00 -2.51 25.81
N THR A 190 -20.41 -3.77 25.64
CA THR A 190 -20.36 -4.78 26.71
C THR A 190 -19.13 -5.71 26.67
N GLY A 191 -18.47 -5.88 25.52
CA GLY A 191 -17.23 -6.68 25.41
C GLY A 191 -15.93 -5.89 25.59
N LYS A 192 -15.88 -4.63 25.13
CA LYS A 192 -14.61 -3.93 24.85
C LYS A 192 -13.68 -3.74 26.07
N ARG A 193 -14.21 -3.53 27.28
CA ARG A 193 -13.40 -3.10 28.44
C ARG A 193 -12.36 -4.12 28.92
N LYS A 194 -12.69 -5.42 28.94
CA LYS A 194 -11.75 -6.49 29.38
C LYS A 194 -10.60 -6.63 28.37
N SER A 195 -10.97 -6.69 27.10
CA SER A 195 -10.06 -6.83 25.95
C SER A 195 -9.03 -5.70 25.86
N VAL A 196 -9.44 -4.43 26.06
CA VAL A 196 -8.50 -3.29 26.11
C VAL A 196 -7.49 -3.43 27.26
N GLY A 197 -7.95 -3.80 28.47
CA GLY A 197 -7.08 -3.91 29.65
C GLY A 197 -6.01 -5.01 29.50
N SER A 198 -6.36 -6.15 28.91
CA SER A 198 -5.42 -7.21 28.55
C SER A 198 -4.33 -6.71 27.59
N ALA A 199 -4.71 -6.06 26.48
CA ALA A 199 -3.76 -5.55 25.49
C ALA A 199 -2.82 -4.47 26.09
N GLN A 200 -3.35 -3.55 26.90
CA GLN A 200 -2.54 -2.55 27.61
C GLN A 200 -1.56 -3.19 28.60
N SER A 201 -1.96 -4.28 29.27
CA SER A 201 -1.09 -5.02 30.20
C SER A 201 0.06 -5.72 29.47
N ILE A 202 -0.18 -6.22 28.26
CA ILE A 202 0.86 -6.78 27.37
C ILE A 202 1.85 -5.68 26.97
N VAL A 203 1.38 -4.53 26.47
CA VAL A 203 2.28 -3.42 26.10
C VAL A 203 3.14 -2.97 27.29
N ALA A 204 2.54 -2.85 28.48
CA ALA A 204 3.26 -2.52 29.72
C ALA A 204 4.34 -3.55 30.09
N LYS A 205 4.09 -4.86 29.90
CA LYS A 205 5.05 -5.95 30.16
C LYS A 205 6.34 -5.83 29.33
N TYR A 206 6.26 -5.30 28.10
CA TYR A 206 7.41 -5.13 27.20
C TYR A 206 7.95 -3.70 27.12
N ALA A 207 7.37 -2.73 27.82
CA ALA A 207 7.73 -1.30 27.70
C ALA A 207 9.22 -0.98 27.95
N GLY A 208 9.92 -1.80 28.73
CA GLY A 208 11.37 -1.68 29.01
C GLY A 208 12.27 -2.61 28.18
N LYS A 209 11.80 -3.13 27.05
CA LYS A 209 12.53 -4.01 26.13
C LYS A 209 12.98 -3.25 24.88
N SER A 210 13.91 -3.81 24.11
CA SER A 210 14.22 -3.25 22.78
C SER A 210 13.07 -3.50 21.80
N ASP A 211 12.91 -2.66 20.77
CA ASP A 211 11.75 -2.74 19.87
C ASP A 211 11.54 -4.11 19.20
N TYR A 212 12.62 -4.81 18.82
CA TYR A 212 12.56 -6.20 18.35
C TYR A 212 11.93 -7.15 19.38
N GLU A 213 12.27 -6.97 20.66
CA GLU A 213 11.74 -7.79 21.77
C GLU A 213 10.32 -7.37 22.17
N LYS A 214 9.91 -6.12 21.93
CA LYS A 214 8.50 -5.69 22.01
C LYS A 214 7.68 -6.45 20.97
N LEU A 215 8.08 -6.37 19.70
CA LEU A 215 7.42 -7.02 18.57
C LEU A 215 7.37 -8.55 18.71
N LEU A 216 8.50 -9.21 18.98
CA LEU A 216 8.53 -10.67 19.14
C LEU A 216 7.74 -11.12 20.39
N GLY A 217 7.77 -10.32 21.45
CA GLY A 217 6.90 -10.49 22.61
C GLY A 217 5.44 -10.48 22.23
N TYR A 218 4.98 -9.48 21.47
CA TYR A 218 3.58 -9.37 21.03
C TYR A 218 3.14 -10.55 20.15
N ALA A 219 4.00 -11.05 19.26
CA ALA A 219 3.72 -12.29 18.53
C ALA A 219 3.55 -13.50 19.48
N ALA A 220 4.45 -13.66 20.46
CA ALA A 220 4.41 -14.74 21.43
C ALA A 220 3.15 -14.71 22.32
N GLU A 221 2.76 -13.54 22.85
CA GLU A 221 1.54 -13.42 23.66
C GLU A 221 0.29 -13.76 22.85
N ILE A 222 0.24 -13.41 21.55
CA ILE A 222 -0.91 -13.74 20.70
C ILE A 222 -1.04 -15.26 20.50
N CYS A 223 0.06 -15.97 20.22
CA CYS A 223 0.08 -17.45 20.17
C CYS A 223 -0.37 -18.07 21.50
N GLU A 224 0.10 -17.55 22.64
CA GLU A 224 -0.30 -18.04 23.97
C GLU A 224 -1.74 -17.68 24.35
N LEU A 225 -2.36 -16.68 23.72
CA LEU A 225 -3.71 -16.20 24.06
C LEU A 225 -4.83 -16.82 23.22
N THR A 226 -4.68 -16.99 21.91
CA THR A 226 -5.77 -17.47 21.04
C THR A 226 -5.46 -18.81 20.35
N ASP A 227 -6.43 -19.34 19.61
CA ASP A 227 -6.39 -20.63 18.91
C ASP A 227 -6.95 -20.40 17.50
N TYR A 228 -6.30 -20.93 16.46
CA TYR A 228 -6.83 -20.82 15.09
C TYR A 228 -8.12 -21.66 14.91
N ASP A 229 -9.19 -21.05 14.40
CA ASP A 229 -10.46 -21.74 14.17
C ASP A 229 -10.42 -22.65 12.92
N LYS A 230 -10.20 -23.95 13.15
CA LYS A 230 -10.11 -24.97 12.09
C LYS A 230 -11.47 -25.42 11.54
N ASN A 231 -12.60 -24.91 12.07
CA ASN A 231 -13.96 -25.33 11.67
C ASN A 231 -14.55 -24.45 10.57
N SER A 232 -14.30 -24.81 9.31
CA SER A 232 -14.69 -24.04 8.11
C SER A 232 -16.19 -23.97 7.79
N SER A 233 -17.07 -24.51 8.65
CA SER A 233 -18.51 -24.65 8.39
C SER A 233 -19.38 -23.59 9.09
N GLY A 234 -19.79 -22.56 8.35
CA GLY A 234 -21.09 -21.91 8.56
C GLY A 234 -21.25 -20.93 9.74
N SER A 235 -20.19 -20.34 10.28
CA SER A 235 -20.32 -19.18 11.17
C SER A 235 -20.84 -17.96 10.40
N LYS A 236 -21.80 -17.22 10.97
CA LYS A 236 -22.12 -15.87 10.50
C LYS A 236 -20.97 -14.88 10.78
N TYR A 237 -21.03 -13.69 10.22
CA TYR A 237 -20.03 -12.65 10.49
C TYR A 237 -20.32 -11.94 11.82
N GLY A 238 -19.41 -12.08 12.76
CA GLY A 238 -19.53 -11.47 14.08
C GLY A 238 -18.38 -11.89 14.99
N ASP A 239 -18.24 -13.19 15.26
CA ASP A 239 -17.39 -13.66 16.35
C ASP A 239 -15.94 -13.99 15.95
N ARG A 240 -15.72 -14.97 15.08
CA ARG A 240 -14.37 -15.52 14.78
C ARG A 240 -13.41 -14.62 13.98
N TRP A 241 -13.82 -13.38 13.72
CA TRP A 241 -13.04 -12.39 12.96
C TRP A 241 -12.53 -11.24 13.84
N GLN A 242 -12.82 -11.27 15.14
CA GLN A 242 -12.57 -10.15 16.04
C GLN A 242 -11.26 -10.22 16.79
N VAL A 243 -10.52 -9.13 16.69
CA VAL A 243 -9.36 -8.85 17.55
C VAL A 243 -9.74 -8.74 19.04
N THR A 244 -11.00 -8.47 19.37
CA THR A 244 -11.45 -8.46 20.77
C THR A 244 -11.21 -9.80 21.47
N ASN A 245 -11.40 -10.91 20.74
CA ASN A 245 -11.34 -12.28 21.25
C ASN A 245 -9.90 -12.69 21.61
N VAL A 246 -8.90 -12.18 20.89
CA VAL A 246 -7.47 -12.44 21.18
C VAL A 246 -7.08 -11.93 22.58
N PHE A 247 -7.85 -11.01 23.16
CA PHE A 247 -7.56 -10.39 24.44
C PHE A 247 -8.69 -10.53 25.48
N ASP A 248 -9.77 -11.28 25.17
CA ASP A 248 -10.90 -11.46 26.08
C ASP A 248 -10.57 -12.41 27.25
N GLY A 249 -9.57 -13.29 27.09
CA GLY A 249 -9.18 -14.28 28.10
C GLY A 249 -10.13 -15.47 28.23
N ASP A 250 -10.88 -15.82 27.18
CA ASP A 250 -11.74 -16.99 27.09
C ASP A 250 -11.23 -17.96 26.01
N LYS A 251 -10.66 -19.09 26.44
CA LYS A 251 -10.09 -20.10 25.52
C LYS A 251 -11.13 -20.84 24.66
N SER A 252 -12.42 -20.57 24.81
CA SER A 252 -13.45 -21.05 23.90
C SER A 252 -13.65 -20.13 22.69
N THR A 253 -13.26 -18.85 22.77
CA THR A 253 -13.27 -17.95 21.60
C THR A 253 -12.04 -18.21 20.75
N LYS A 254 -12.23 -18.21 19.43
CA LYS A 254 -11.21 -18.55 18.43
C LYS A 254 -11.23 -17.53 17.31
N VAL A 255 -10.11 -17.38 16.62
CA VAL A 255 -10.00 -16.44 15.51
C VAL A 255 -9.41 -17.08 14.25
N LEU A 256 -9.70 -16.45 13.12
CA LEU A 256 -8.97 -16.68 11.86
C LEU A 256 -7.86 -15.63 11.70
N CYS A 257 -7.12 -15.67 10.59
CA CYS A 257 -5.88 -14.90 10.40
C CYS A 257 -6.03 -13.38 10.59
N GLU A 258 -7.17 -12.80 10.20
CA GLU A 258 -7.51 -11.40 10.48
C GLU A 258 -7.45 -11.06 11.98
N GLY A 259 -7.85 -11.96 12.88
CA GLY A 259 -7.78 -11.73 14.33
C GLY A 259 -6.34 -11.59 14.83
N TYR A 260 -5.44 -12.48 14.40
CA TYR A 260 -4.01 -12.43 14.73
C TYR A 260 -3.36 -11.15 14.17
N ALA A 261 -3.56 -10.85 12.88
CA ALA A 261 -2.92 -9.71 12.21
C ALA A 261 -3.41 -8.36 12.77
N LYS A 262 -4.69 -8.25 13.11
CA LYS A 262 -5.25 -7.09 13.81
C LYS A 262 -4.76 -6.99 15.27
N ALA A 263 -4.61 -8.11 15.98
CA ALA A 263 -4.08 -8.10 17.35
C ALA A 263 -2.65 -7.61 17.41
N PHE A 264 -1.81 -8.08 16.48
CA PHE A 264 -0.42 -7.66 16.36
C PHE A 264 -0.31 -6.17 16.00
N LYS A 265 -1.08 -5.71 15.00
CA LYS A 265 -1.24 -4.28 14.65
C LYS A 265 -1.65 -3.44 15.86
N TYR A 266 -2.69 -3.83 16.59
CA TYR A 266 -3.19 -3.08 17.75
C TYR A 266 -2.18 -2.99 18.91
N LEU A 267 -1.43 -4.05 19.20
CA LEU A 267 -0.34 -3.98 20.18
C LEU A 267 0.77 -3.03 19.71
N CYS A 268 1.07 -2.97 18.42
CA CYS A 268 2.00 -1.97 17.86
C CYS A 268 1.46 -0.54 17.99
N ASP A 269 0.18 -0.31 17.68
CA ASP A 269 -0.47 1.01 17.73
C ASP A 269 -0.54 1.59 19.15
N LEU A 270 -0.67 0.72 20.16
CA LEU A 270 -0.58 1.09 21.58
C LEU A 270 0.87 1.33 22.05
N THR A 271 1.88 0.95 21.26
CA THR A 271 3.28 0.89 21.70
C THR A 271 4.08 2.13 21.31
N LYS A 272 4.72 2.73 22.31
CA LYS A 272 5.83 3.66 22.05
C LYS A 272 7.10 2.87 21.74
N PHE A 273 7.41 2.75 20.46
CA PHE A 273 8.71 2.27 19.98
C PHE A 273 9.83 3.29 20.30
N ASP A 274 11.06 2.81 20.43
CA ASP A 274 12.24 3.64 20.65
C ASP A 274 12.65 4.30 19.33
N SER A 275 12.50 3.57 18.22
CA SER A 275 12.63 4.07 16.85
C SER A 275 11.31 4.60 16.30
N SER A 276 11.27 5.89 15.92
CA SER A 276 10.14 6.53 15.23
C SER A 276 9.98 6.12 13.75
N ARG A 277 10.65 5.05 13.31
CA ARG A 277 10.50 4.44 11.99
C ARG A 277 9.65 3.19 12.00
N ILE A 278 9.36 2.64 13.18
CA ILE A 278 8.62 1.39 13.29
C ILE A 278 7.14 1.65 13.03
N GLU A 279 6.64 1.00 11.98
CA GLU A 279 5.27 1.07 11.50
C GLU A 279 4.81 -0.35 11.22
N CYS A 280 3.76 -0.80 11.90
CA CYS A 280 3.13 -2.07 11.59
C CYS A 280 1.94 -1.81 10.68
N ARG A 281 1.96 -2.32 9.45
CA ARG A 281 0.83 -2.21 8.51
C ARG A 281 -0.04 -3.47 8.56
N LEU A 282 -1.32 -3.31 8.27
CA LEU A 282 -2.25 -4.41 8.05
C LEU A 282 -2.41 -4.64 6.54
N VAL A 283 -2.22 -5.88 6.08
CA VAL A 283 -2.27 -6.24 4.65
C VAL A 283 -3.01 -7.56 4.44
N SER A 284 -3.60 -7.74 3.26
CA SER A 284 -4.33 -8.94 2.88
C SER A 284 -4.06 -9.39 1.45
N GLY A 285 -4.48 -10.62 1.15
CA GLY A 285 -4.49 -11.15 -0.20
C GLY A 285 -4.54 -12.67 -0.24
N LEU A 286 -3.99 -13.26 -1.29
CA LEU A 286 -3.97 -14.71 -1.46
C LEU A 286 -2.71 -15.29 -0.82
N MET A 287 -2.90 -16.20 0.13
CA MET A 287 -1.85 -17.08 0.64
C MET A 287 -2.09 -18.51 0.12
N GLN A 288 -1.03 -19.18 -0.31
CA GLN A 288 -1.06 -20.61 -0.64
C GLN A 288 0.09 -21.35 0.04
N SER A 289 -0.16 -22.58 0.48
CA SER A 289 0.78 -23.43 1.18
C SER A 289 0.59 -24.90 0.81
N VAL A 290 1.61 -25.74 1.05
CA VAL A 290 1.55 -27.20 0.84
C VAL A 290 1.66 -27.90 2.19
N PRO A 291 0.57 -28.48 2.75
CA PRO A 291 0.57 -29.16 4.04
C PRO A 291 1.11 -30.59 3.90
N GLY A 292 2.44 -30.70 3.80
CA GLY A 292 3.19 -31.93 3.96
C GLY A 292 3.05 -32.96 2.83
N GLU A 293 3.33 -34.23 3.17
CA GLU A 293 3.63 -35.34 2.24
C GLU A 293 2.56 -35.68 1.20
N ASN A 294 1.33 -35.18 1.36
CA ASN A 294 0.23 -35.41 0.40
C ASN A 294 0.20 -34.39 -0.76
N GLY A 295 1.02 -33.32 -0.73
CA GLY A 295 1.18 -32.37 -1.83
C GLY A 295 -0.03 -31.49 -2.14
N ARG A 296 -1.09 -31.50 -1.33
CA ARG A 296 -2.36 -30.82 -1.62
C ARG A 296 -2.30 -29.32 -1.29
N VAL A 297 -2.02 -28.47 -2.29
CA VAL A 297 -2.06 -27.01 -2.12
C VAL A 297 -3.35 -26.55 -1.41
N THR A 298 -3.19 -25.93 -0.24
CA THR A 298 -4.20 -25.13 0.45
C THR A 298 -4.05 -23.68 0.03
N SER A 299 -5.13 -23.03 -0.38
CA SER A 299 -5.11 -21.68 -0.94
C SER A 299 -6.34 -20.91 -0.45
N GLY A 300 -6.16 -19.67 0.00
CA GLY A 300 -7.27 -18.87 0.52
C GLY A 300 -6.93 -17.40 0.74
N SER A 301 -7.96 -16.60 0.99
CA SER A 301 -7.80 -15.23 1.45
C SER A 301 -7.17 -15.23 2.83
N HIS A 302 -6.17 -14.39 3.04
CA HIS A 302 -5.35 -14.34 4.24
C HIS A 302 -5.01 -12.90 4.60
N MET A 303 -4.66 -12.67 5.87
CA MET A 303 -4.29 -11.36 6.41
C MET A 303 -3.06 -11.50 7.29
N TRP A 304 -2.09 -10.60 7.12
CA TRP A 304 -0.82 -10.59 7.83
C TRP A 304 -0.34 -9.14 8.02
N ASN A 305 0.88 -8.96 8.54
CA ASN A 305 1.45 -7.64 8.79
C ASN A 305 2.73 -7.40 7.99
N ILE A 306 2.93 -6.15 7.57
CA ILE A 306 4.22 -5.66 7.06
C ILE A 306 4.77 -4.65 8.06
N VAL A 307 5.93 -4.94 8.66
CA VAL A 307 6.56 -4.10 9.68
C VAL A 307 7.75 -3.36 9.06
N THR A 308 7.73 -2.03 9.06
CA THR A 308 8.95 -1.24 8.86
C THR A 308 9.78 -1.31 10.14
N MET A 309 11.09 -1.55 10.03
CA MET A 309 12.00 -1.58 11.18
C MET A 309 12.83 -0.29 11.30
N ASP A 310 13.70 -0.21 12.32
CA ASP A 310 14.57 0.94 12.59
C ASP A 310 15.58 1.23 11.47
N ASP A 311 15.94 0.24 10.66
CA ASP A 311 16.72 0.39 9.43
C ASP A 311 15.93 1.02 8.26
N GLY A 312 14.63 1.24 8.43
CA GLY A 312 13.74 1.82 7.43
C GLY A 312 13.34 0.89 6.29
N ARG A 313 13.54 -0.44 6.43
CA ARG A 313 13.09 -1.46 5.48
C ARG A 313 11.87 -2.22 6.03
N ASN A 314 11.10 -2.84 5.14
CA ASN A 314 9.85 -3.53 5.47
C ASN A 314 10.05 -5.05 5.55
N TYR A 315 9.30 -5.71 6.42
CA TYR A 315 9.43 -7.14 6.70
C TYR A 315 8.07 -7.80 6.92
N LEU A 316 7.89 -9.03 6.44
CA LEU A 316 6.67 -9.80 6.71
C LEU A 316 6.65 -10.31 8.15
N VAL A 317 5.51 -10.15 8.82
CA VAL A 317 5.14 -10.85 10.05
C VAL A 317 3.80 -11.54 9.81
N ASP A 318 3.80 -12.87 9.89
CA ASP A 318 2.58 -13.69 9.88
C ASP A 318 2.50 -14.49 11.17
N VAL A 319 1.82 -13.93 12.17
CA VAL A 319 1.67 -14.57 13.49
C VAL A 319 0.81 -15.84 13.39
N THR A 320 -0.16 -15.91 12.48
CA THR A 320 -1.02 -17.09 12.29
C THR A 320 -0.24 -18.30 11.79
N ASN A 321 0.50 -18.15 10.69
CA ASN A 321 1.34 -19.23 10.20
C ASN A 321 2.53 -19.49 11.12
N SER A 322 2.96 -18.52 11.94
CA SER A 322 3.98 -18.76 12.97
C SER A 322 3.46 -19.66 14.10
N ASP A 323 2.31 -19.30 14.69
CA ASP A 323 1.58 -20.11 15.67
C ASP A 323 1.37 -21.56 15.19
N MET A 324 0.85 -21.71 13.97
CA MET A 324 0.54 -23.01 13.38
C MET A 324 1.77 -23.87 13.00
N ASN A 325 2.99 -23.32 12.96
CA ASN A 325 4.20 -24.02 12.46
C ASN A 325 5.41 -23.91 13.41
N GLY A 326 5.18 -23.90 14.72
CA GLY A 326 6.24 -24.08 15.72
C GLY A 326 6.55 -22.85 16.57
N GLY A 327 5.78 -21.77 16.47
CA GLY A 327 5.83 -20.63 17.38
C GLY A 327 6.28 -19.32 16.72
N PRO A 328 6.35 -18.24 17.52
CA PRO A 328 6.30 -16.85 17.05
C PRO A 328 7.48 -16.37 16.21
N GLU A 329 8.55 -17.15 16.04
CA GLU A 329 9.72 -16.79 15.20
C GLU A 329 9.61 -17.29 13.74
N PHE A 330 8.71 -18.24 13.44
CA PHE A 330 8.73 -19.00 12.17
C PHE A 330 8.52 -18.13 10.92
N LEU A 331 7.58 -17.18 10.94
CA LEU A 331 7.40 -16.15 9.90
C LEU A 331 7.40 -14.75 10.51
N PHE A 332 8.43 -14.47 11.33
CA PHE A 332 8.65 -13.18 11.97
C PHE A 332 9.79 -12.39 11.29
N LEU A 333 9.52 -11.11 11.03
CA LEU A 333 10.39 -10.13 10.36
C LEU A 333 11.16 -10.69 9.15
N LYS A 334 10.42 -11.37 8.26
CA LYS A 334 10.96 -12.04 7.08
C LYS A 334 11.21 -11.09 5.92
N GLY A 335 12.36 -11.24 5.29
CA GLY A 335 12.70 -10.60 4.03
C GLY A 335 12.45 -11.54 2.85
N GLY A 336 12.21 -10.98 1.67
CA GLY A 336 12.00 -11.73 0.45
C GLY A 336 12.02 -10.85 -0.79
N VAL A 337 12.35 -11.44 -1.94
CA VAL A 337 12.23 -10.79 -3.26
C VAL A 337 11.05 -11.43 -3.99
N PRO A 338 10.07 -10.67 -4.48
CA PRO A 338 8.89 -11.26 -5.11
C PRO A 338 9.18 -11.69 -6.55
N VAL A 339 8.70 -12.86 -6.93
CA VAL A 339 8.80 -13.41 -8.29
C VAL A 339 7.42 -13.34 -8.93
N TYR A 340 7.26 -12.55 -10.00
CA TYR A 340 5.94 -12.17 -10.57
C TYR A 340 4.96 -11.54 -9.55
N GLY A 341 5.46 -10.89 -8.49
CA GLY A 341 4.64 -10.35 -7.41
C GLY A 341 4.27 -11.35 -6.30
N VAL A 342 4.70 -12.61 -6.44
CA VAL A 342 4.57 -13.65 -5.41
C VAL A 342 5.80 -13.64 -4.52
N TYR A 343 5.64 -13.42 -3.22
CA TYR A 343 6.70 -13.70 -2.24
C TYR A 343 6.63 -15.17 -1.81
N THR A 344 7.77 -15.82 -1.61
CA THR A 344 7.86 -17.20 -1.12
C THR A 344 8.72 -17.27 0.13
N PHE A 345 8.24 -17.98 1.16
CA PHE A 345 8.93 -18.17 2.44
C PHE A 345 8.83 -19.63 2.90
N GLN A 346 9.84 -20.08 3.65
CA GLN A 346 9.91 -21.44 4.21
C GLN A 346 9.61 -22.51 3.14
N ASP A 347 10.24 -22.34 1.96
CA ASP A 347 10.15 -23.16 0.74
C ASP A 347 8.79 -23.35 0.07
N TYR A 348 7.66 -23.15 0.76
CA TYR A 348 6.32 -23.46 0.21
C TYR A 348 5.18 -22.51 0.60
N PHE A 349 5.35 -21.55 1.51
CA PHE A 349 4.33 -20.51 1.73
C PHE A 349 4.49 -19.41 0.69
N THR A 350 3.42 -19.12 -0.04
CA THR A 350 3.36 -18.08 -1.08
C THR A 350 2.36 -17.01 -0.73
N TYR A 351 2.70 -15.74 -0.98
CA TYR A 351 1.87 -14.57 -0.66
C TYR A 351 1.78 -13.62 -1.84
N THR A 352 0.58 -13.13 -2.12
CA THR A 352 0.33 -12.02 -3.06
C THR A 352 -0.66 -11.04 -2.46
N TYR A 353 -0.41 -9.75 -2.60
CA TYR A 353 -1.34 -8.72 -2.13
C TYR A 353 -2.58 -8.64 -3.03
N ASP A 354 -3.75 -8.40 -2.42
CA ASP A 354 -4.99 -8.10 -3.13
C ASP A 354 -5.10 -6.63 -3.56
N GLU A 355 -6.17 -6.30 -4.29
CA GLU A 355 -6.46 -4.93 -4.72
C GLU A 355 -6.88 -4.01 -3.58
N GLN A 356 -7.40 -4.53 -2.46
CA GLN A 356 -7.70 -3.71 -1.27
C GLN A 356 -6.40 -3.16 -0.67
N THR A 357 -5.40 -4.03 -0.50
CA THR A 357 -4.07 -3.70 -0.01
C THR A 357 -3.36 -2.70 -0.93
N LYS A 358 -3.41 -2.90 -2.25
CA LYS A 358 -2.83 -1.98 -3.25
C LYS A 358 -3.56 -0.64 -3.35
N LYS A 359 -4.84 -0.58 -3.00
CA LYS A 359 -5.65 0.65 -2.97
C LYS A 359 -5.36 1.50 -1.72
N VAL A 360 -4.90 0.88 -0.63
CA VAL A 360 -4.51 1.56 0.61
C VAL A 360 -3.04 1.98 0.60
N TRP A 361 -2.14 1.05 0.32
CA TRP A 361 -0.69 1.22 0.53
C TRP A 361 0.06 1.45 -0.79
N ASN A 362 1.06 2.33 -0.77
CA ASN A 362 1.90 2.56 -1.95
C ASN A 362 2.81 1.35 -2.19
N THR A 363 3.29 1.17 -3.43
CA THR A 363 4.19 0.04 -3.76
C THR A 363 5.43 -0.03 -2.85
N LEU A 364 5.99 1.12 -2.44
CA LEU A 364 7.15 1.18 -1.53
C LEU A 364 6.83 0.75 -0.09
N ASP A 365 5.58 0.87 0.38
CA ASP A 365 5.14 0.36 1.68
C ASP A 365 5.03 -1.17 1.69
N LEU A 366 4.95 -1.79 0.50
CA LEU A 366 4.68 -3.21 0.27
C LEU A 366 5.90 -4.01 -0.25
N VAL A 367 7.00 -3.32 -0.60
CA VAL A 367 8.28 -3.94 -0.98
C VAL A 367 9.06 -4.31 0.28
N LEU A 368 9.41 -5.58 0.41
CA LEU A 368 10.17 -6.10 1.56
C LEU A 368 11.69 -5.91 1.39
N ALA A 369 12.42 -6.00 2.51
CA ALA A 369 13.86 -6.21 2.52
C ALA A 369 14.21 -7.53 1.82
N THR A 370 15.40 -7.61 1.21
CA THR A 370 15.87 -8.82 0.49
C THR A 370 16.31 -9.97 1.40
N GLU A 371 16.50 -9.71 2.69
CA GLU A 371 16.95 -10.66 3.72
C GLU A 371 16.18 -10.38 5.02
N ASP A 372 16.01 -11.39 5.87
CA ASP A 372 15.40 -11.27 7.20
C ASP A 372 16.05 -10.17 8.06
N TYR A 373 15.25 -9.57 8.96
CA TYR A 373 15.75 -8.55 9.88
C TYR A 373 16.75 -9.15 10.87
N LYS A 374 17.99 -8.69 10.82
CA LYS A 374 19.06 -9.12 11.73
C LYS A 374 19.14 -8.15 12.90
N ARG A 375 18.69 -8.59 14.08
CA ARG A 375 18.76 -7.83 15.34
C ARG A 375 20.16 -7.21 15.50
N PRO A 376 20.29 -5.87 15.58
CA PRO A 376 21.55 -5.22 15.89
C PRO A 376 22.14 -5.77 17.18
N ALA A 377 23.42 -6.16 17.16
CA ALA A 377 24.10 -6.63 18.35
C ALA A 377 24.11 -5.52 19.41
N GLN A 378 23.57 -5.79 20.60
CA GLN A 378 23.58 -4.83 21.70
C GLN A 378 25.03 -4.48 22.07
N THR A 379 25.47 -3.29 21.67
CA THR A 379 26.71 -2.70 22.19
C THR A 379 26.50 -2.44 23.68
N ALA A 380 27.11 -3.29 24.52
CA ALA A 380 27.17 -3.06 25.95
C ALA A 380 27.70 -1.64 26.23
N PRO A 381 27.17 -0.92 27.23
CA PRO A 381 27.62 0.44 27.53
C PRO A 381 29.13 0.45 27.75
N ALA A 382 29.84 1.27 26.99
CA ALA A 382 31.28 1.21 26.87
C ALA A 382 31.95 1.42 28.24
N LYS A 383 32.65 0.41 28.75
CA LYS A 383 33.56 0.58 29.89
C LYS A 383 34.69 1.50 29.47
N GLU A 384 34.71 2.70 30.02
CA GLU A 384 35.83 3.62 29.87
C GLU A 384 37.13 2.91 30.24
N THR A 385 38.06 2.87 29.27
CA THR A 385 39.43 2.39 29.46
C THR A 385 40.38 3.36 28.77
N PRO A 386 41.62 3.54 29.27
CA PRO A 386 42.30 4.83 29.09
C PRO A 386 42.84 5.08 27.68
N LYS A 387 42.95 6.37 27.33
CA LYS A 387 43.66 6.83 26.14
C LYS A 387 45.08 6.25 26.10
N SER A 388 45.47 5.77 24.93
CA SER A 388 46.87 5.64 24.53
C SER A 388 47.07 6.39 23.20
N GLU A 389 48.22 7.07 23.07
CA GLU A 389 48.56 7.91 21.92
C GLU A 389 49.38 7.14 20.86
N PRO A 390 49.47 7.66 19.62
CA PRO A 390 49.68 6.80 18.46
C PRO A 390 51.14 6.40 18.21
N SER A 391 51.32 5.17 17.72
CA SER A 391 52.49 4.77 16.94
C SER A 391 52.06 4.55 15.48
N GLY A 392 52.82 5.09 14.53
CA GLY A 392 52.45 5.06 13.11
C GLY A 392 53.59 4.57 12.23
N THR A 393 53.25 3.73 11.25
CA THR A 393 54.11 3.39 10.10
C THR A 393 53.30 3.46 8.81
N LYS A 394 53.96 3.89 7.73
CA LYS A 394 53.33 4.14 6.42
C LYS A 394 53.46 2.94 5.48
N GLN A 395 52.66 3.02 4.42
CA GLN A 395 52.75 2.33 3.12
C GLN A 395 51.85 1.08 2.98
N GLN A 396 51.28 0.81 1.80
CA GLN A 396 51.54 1.40 0.48
C GLN A 396 50.23 1.54 -0.34
N ASN A 397 50.10 2.61 -1.14
CA ASN A 397 48.93 2.79 -2.01
C ASN A 397 49.11 2.00 -3.32
N ALA A 398 48.15 1.15 -3.65
CA ALA A 398 47.92 0.65 -5.01
C ALA A 398 46.50 1.02 -5.43
N ALA A 399 46.35 1.76 -6.53
CA ALA A 399 45.05 2.25 -7.00
C ALA A 399 44.59 1.46 -8.25
N PRO A 400 43.40 0.84 -8.22
CA PRO A 400 42.71 0.41 -9.42
C PRO A 400 41.84 1.54 -10.02
N ALA A 401 41.72 1.52 -11.34
CA ALA A 401 41.10 2.56 -12.16
C ALA A 401 39.61 2.83 -11.88
N GLY A 402 39.22 4.10 -12.08
CA GLY A 402 37.95 4.47 -12.74
C GLY A 402 36.66 4.00 -12.09
N SER A 403 36.25 4.64 -10.99
CA SER A 403 34.87 4.55 -10.50
C SER A 403 33.88 5.10 -11.54
N ALA A 404 33.04 4.23 -12.10
CA ALA A 404 31.79 4.67 -12.74
C ALA A 404 30.91 5.40 -11.70
N PRO A 405 30.03 6.33 -12.11
CA PRO A 405 29.17 7.05 -11.18
C PRO A 405 28.27 6.07 -10.41
N SER A 406 28.17 6.26 -9.10
CA SER A 406 27.30 5.46 -8.23
C SER A 406 25.83 5.72 -8.58
N VAL A 407 25.18 4.74 -9.21
CA VAL A 407 23.74 4.79 -9.49
C VAL A 407 22.98 4.71 -8.16
N THR A 408 22.29 5.79 -7.79
CA THR A 408 21.39 5.80 -6.63
C THR A 408 20.13 5.01 -6.94
N VAL A 409 20.17 3.69 -6.72
CA VAL A 409 19.10 2.74 -7.04
C VAL A 409 17.74 3.17 -6.46
N GLY A 410 16.66 2.99 -7.23
CA GLY A 410 15.29 3.25 -6.79
C GLY A 410 14.76 4.68 -6.99
N GLN A 411 15.55 5.62 -7.51
CA GLN A 411 15.04 6.93 -7.95
C GLN A 411 14.25 6.77 -9.26
N VAL A 412 13.14 7.52 -9.42
CA VAL A 412 12.45 7.61 -10.72
C VAL A 412 13.32 8.43 -11.67
N VAL A 413 13.69 7.84 -12.81
CA VAL A 413 14.55 8.44 -13.85
C VAL A 413 13.86 8.57 -15.20
N GLY A 414 12.66 8.01 -15.36
CA GLY A 414 11.86 8.10 -16.58
C GLY A 414 10.45 7.54 -16.38
N GLN A 415 9.68 7.50 -17.46
CA GLN A 415 8.34 6.92 -17.48
C GLN A 415 8.20 5.95 -18.65
N VAL A 416 7.33 4.97 -18.45
CA VAL A 416 6.94 4.01 -19.48
C VAL A 416 5.55 4.37 -19.94
N LEU A 417 5.41 4.56 -21.25
CA LEU A 417 4.19 5.07 -21.86
C LEU A 417 3.49 3.96 -22.65
N SER A 418 2.17 4.10 -22.79
CA SER A 418 1.35 3.27 -23.66
C SER A 418 1.75 3.47 -25.13
N THR A 419 1.57 2.43 -25.92
CA THR A 419 1.93 2.40 -27.34
C THR A 419 0.83 1.69 -28.14
N ASP A 420 0.56 2.19 -29.34
CA ASP A 420 -0.26 1.50 -30.35
C ASP A 420 0.56 0.52 -31.20
N ILE A 421 1.89 0.49 -31.02
CA ILE A 421 2.77 -0.49 -31.67
C ILE A 421 2.70 -1.83 -30.93
N ARG A 422 2.14 -2.85 -31.60
CA ARG A 422 2.01 -4.21 -31.06
C ARG A 422 3.28 -5.01 -31.33
N ALA A 423 3.67 -5.89 -30.39
CA ALA A 423 4.87 -6.73 -30.51
C ALA A 423 4.51 -8.21 -30.63
N TYR A 424 5.23 -8.97 -31.46
CA TYR A 424 4.94 -10.38 -31.72
C TYR A 424 6.19 -11.26 -31.71
N VAL A 425 6.19 -12.35 -30.95
CA VAL A 425 7.24 -13.39 -30.98
C VAL A 425 6.63 -14.68 -31.52
N ASN A 426 7.16 -15.17 -32.65
CA ASN A 426 6.60 -16.32 -33.39
C ASN A 426 5.07 -16.20 -33.67
N GLY A 427 4.61 -14.97 -33.93
CA GLY A 427 3.20 -14.67 -34.20
C GLY A 427 2.29 -14.54 -32.97
N ALA A 428 2.76 -14.92 -31.78
CA ALA A 428 2.06 -14.65 -30.53
C ALA A 428 2.36 -13.22 -30.03
N GLU A 429 1.33 -12.46 -29.69
CA GLU A 429 1.48 -11.09 -29.16
C GLU A 429 2.12 -11.10 -27.76
N ILE A 430 3.08 -10.20 -27.53
CA ILE A 430 3.72 -9.94 -26.24
C ILE A 430 3.40 -8.49 -25.77
N PRO A 431 3.07 -8.26 -24.48
CA PRO A 431 2.90 -6.92 -23.94
C PRO A 431 4.14 -6.05 -24.19
N ALA A 432 3.92 -4.93 -24.87
CA ALA A 432 4.96 -3.99 -25.22
C ALA A 432 4.58 -2.56 -24.84
N TYR A 433 5.61 -1.76 -24.63
CA TYR A 433 5.55 -0.44 -24.02
C TYR A 433 6.52 0.51 -24.72
N ASN A 434 6.33 1.82 -24.56
CA ASN A 434 7.31 2.82 -25.01
C ASN A 434 8.21 3.24 -23.84
N ILE A 435 9.53 3.14 -24.01
CA ILE A 435 10.54 3.69 -23.10
C ILE A 435 11.52 4.51 -23.94
N ASP A 436 11.63 5.81 -23.67
CA ASP A 436 12.49 6.75 -24.39
C ASP A 436 12.34 6.70 -25.93
N GLY A 437 11.09 6.58 -26.39
CA GLY A 437 10.73 6.52 -27.81
C GLY A 437 10.91 5.15 -28.48
N ARG A 438 11.43 4.15 -27.75
CA ARG A 438 11.73 2.80 -28.27
C ARG A 438 10.80 1.74 -27.66
N LEU A 439 10.52 0.70 -28.45
CA LEU A 439 9.62 -0.39 -28.05
C LEU A 439 10.31 -1.34 -27.08
N ALA A 440 9.77 -1.50 -25.88
CA ALA A 440 10.29 -2.35 -24.82
C ALA A 440 9.30 -3.45 -24.42
N VAL A 441 9.82 -4.56 -23.91
CA VAL A 441 9.06 -5.69 -23.35
C VAL A 441 9.63 -6.06 -21.98
N LEU A 442 8.80 -6.62 -21.11
CA LEU A 442 9.24 -7.12 -19.81
C LEU A 442 10.03 -8.42 -19.98
N VAL A 443 11.20 -8.50 -19.35
CA VAL A 443 12.04 -9.70 -19.34
C VAL A 443 11.27 -10.90 -18.77
N SER A 444 10.44 -10.66 -17.75
CA SER A 444 9.54 -11.65 -17.13
C SER A 444 8.65 -12.37 -18.15
N ASP A 445 8.21 -11.68 -19.19
CA ASP A 445 7.16 -12.18 -20.06
C ASP A 445 7.75 -13.11 -21.13
N LEU A 446 9.04 -12.92 -21.49
CA LEU A 446 9.80 -13.75 -22.44
C LEU A 446 9.80 -15.25 -22.09
N ASN A 447 9.57 -15.61 -20.83
CA ASN A 447 9.40 -17.01 -20.39
C ASN A 447 8.22 -17.73 -21.08
N ARG A 448 7.23 -16.97 -21.59
CA ARG A 448 6.08 -17.48 -22.36
C ARG A 448 6.32 -17.52 -23.88
N TYR A 449 7.52 -17.13 -24.31
CA TYR A 449 7.91 -16.99 -25.72
C TYR A 449 9.29 -17.60 -26.00
N GLY A 450 9.61 -18.73 -25.34
CA GLY A 450 10.80 -19.53 -25.67
C GLY A 450 12.12 -19.02 -25.12
N PHE A 451 12.10 -18.30 -24.00
CA PHE A 451 13.28 -17.96 -23.21
C PHE A 451 13.14 -18.51 -21.78
N VAL A 452 14.24 -18.57 -21.04
CA VAL A 452 14.30 -18.84 -19.60
C VAL A 452 15.04 -17.70 -18.94
N THR A 453 14.42 -17.08 -17.94
CA THR A 453 15.03 -15.99 -17.16
C THR A 453 15.38 -16.44 -15.74
N SER A 454 16.56 -16.06 -15.26
CA SER A 454 16.98 -16.30 -13.87
C SER A 454 17.64 -15.04 -13.31
N TYR A 455 17.30 -14.68 -12.07
CA TYR A 455 17.88 -13.54 -11.37
C TYR A 455 18.79 -14.01 -10.23
N GLU A 456 20.04 -13.52 -10.23
CA GLU A 456 21.07 -13.81 -9.25
C GLU A 456 21.38 -12.54 -8.44
N ASN A 457 20.93 -12.52 -7.18
CA ASN A 457 21.00 -11.33 -6.33
C ASN A 457 22.44 -10.94 -5.93
N SER A 458 23.30 -11.93 -5.72
CA SER A 458 24.75 -11.79 -5.43
C SER A 458 25.50 -11.03 -6.52
N LEU A 459 25.06 -11.13 -7.78
CA LEU A 459 25.66 -10.46 -8.93
C LEU A 459 24.82 -9.26 -9.42
N ARG A 460 23.68 -8.97 -8.77
CA ARG A 460 22.65 -8.03 -9.24
C ARG A 460 22.34 -8.24 -10.72
N LYS A 461 22.12 -9.50 -11.13
CA LYS A 461 22.08 -9.89 -12.55
C LYS A 461 20.87 -10.72 -12.92
N THR A 462 20.12 -10.30 -13.94
CA THR A 462 19.12 -11.13 -14.63
C THR A 462 19.74 -11.72 -15.88
N THR A 463 19.88 -13.05 -15.93
CA THR A 463 20.23 -13.77 -17.17
C THR A 463 18.96 -14.15 -17.92
N VAL A 464 19.02 -14.09 -19.25
CA VAL A 464 17.98 -14.54 -20.18
C VAL A 464 18.65 -15.48 -21.18
N LYS A 465 18.08 -16.67 -21.40
CA LYS A 465 18.61 -17.66 -22.33
C LYS A 465 17.53 -18.21 -23.25
N ARG A 466 17.83 -18.43 -24.53
CA ARG A 466 16.87 -19.02 -25.50
C ARG A 466 16.65 -20.51 -25.20
N ASP A 467 15.42 -20.90 -24.84
CA ASP A 467 15.02 -22.31 -24.77
C ASP A 467 14.43 -22.79 -26.10
N ARG A 468 15.24 -23.57 -26.82
CA ARG A 468 14.86 -24.20 -28.10
C ARG A 468 13.82 -25.32 -27.95
N ASN A 469 13.56 -25.81 -26.72
CA ASN A 469 12.62 -26.89 -26.45
C ASN A 469 11.20 -26.42 -26.11
N ALA A 470 11.01 -25.11 -25.91
CA ALA A 470 9.72 -24.51 -25.57
C ALA A 470 8.68 -24.75 -26.68
N LYS A 471 7.62 -25.51 -26.37
CA LYS A 471 6.67 -26.07 -27.36
C LYS A 471 5.48 -25.17 -27.68
N ALA A 472 5.29 -24.06 -26.96
CA ALA A 472 4.16 -23.17 -27.15
C ALA A 472 4.56 -21.71 -26.88
N PHE A 473 3.95 -20.81 -27.64
CA PHE A 473 4.01 -19.37 -27.46
C PHE A 473 2.58 -18.93 -27.08
N SER A 474 2.42 -18.15 -26.02
CA SER A 474 1.09 -17.79 -25.49
C SER A 474 0.99 -16.29 -25.27
N SER A 475 -0.06 -15.67 -25.81
CA SER A 475 -0.30 -14.24 -25.64
C SER A 475 -0.67 -13.89 -24.20
N VAL A 476 -0.21 -12.72 -23.75
CA VAL A 476 -0.50 -12.16 -22.42
C VAL A 476 -1.29 -10.86 -22.61
N PRO A 477 -2.36 -10.60 -21.82
CA PRO A 477 -3.04 -9.32 -21.84
C PRO A 477 -2.11 -8.16 -21.48
N SER A 478 -2.08 -7.11 -22.30
CA SER A 478 -1.28 -5.91 -22.00
C SER A 478 -1.98 -5.01 -21.00
N ALA A 479 -1.25 -4.60 -19.94
CA ALA A 479 -1.72 -3.61 -18.97
C ALA A 479 -1.91 -2.20 -19.57
N ALA A 480 -1.41 -1.94 -20.79
CA ALA A 480 -1.64 -0.70 -21.52
C ALA A 480 -2.86 -0.75 -22.47
N SER A 481 -3.56 -1.88 -22.54
CA SER A 481 -4.68 -2.09 -23.46
C SER A 481 -5.84 -1.12 -23.19
N GLY A 482 -6.22 -0.34 -24.20
CA GLY A 482 -7.31 0.65 -24.13
C GLY A 482 -6.90 2.04 -23.63
N LEU A 483 -5.63 2.27 -23.25
CA LEU A 483 -5.14 3.61 -22.93
C LEU A 483 -4.86 4.41 -24.22
N PRO A 484 -5.10 5.75 -24.22
CA PRO A 484 -4.58 6.63 -25.27
C PRO A 484 -3.06 6.48 -25.43
N VAL A 485 -2.52 6.65 -26.63
CA VAL A 485 -1.07 6.53 -26.90
C VAL A 485 -0.30 7.64 -26.19
N GLY A 486 0.79 7.29 -25.50
CA GLY A 486 1.61 8.23 -24.73
C GLY A 486 1.14 8.47 -23.29
N SER A 487 0.04 7.85 -22.84
CA SER A 487 -0.37 7.83 -21.43
C SER A 487 0.69 7.12 -20.57
N PRO A 488 1.08 7.67 -19.40
CA PRO A 488 1.91 6.95 -18.44
C PRO A 488 1.27 5.64 -17.98
N VAL A 489 2.04 4.56 -17.98
CA VAL A 489 1.61 3.21 -17.56
C VAL A 489 2.31 2.80 -16.27
N MET A 490 3.61 3.10 -16.15
CA MET A 490 4.46 2.72 -15.02
C MET A 490 5.74 3.57 -14.98
N SER A 491 6.45 3.60 -13.85
CA SER A 491 7.66 4.42 -13.70
C SER A 491 8.93 3.63 -14.03
N VAL A 492 9.94 4.32 -14.59
CA VAL A 492 11.30 3.76 -14.76
C VAL A 492 12.15 4.20 -13.59
N TYR A 493 12.78 3.23 -12.93
CA TYR A 493 13.65 3.44 -11.78
C TYR A 493 15.12 3.19 -12.15
N SER A 494 16.00 4.03 -11.62
CA SER A 494 17.45 3.81 -11.65
C SER A 494 17.79 2.47 -11.01
N THR A 495 18.68 1.70 -11.63
CA THR A 495 19.02 0.35 -11.19
C THR A 495 20.47 0.02 -11.47
N ASP A 496 21.08 -0.72 -10.55
CA ASP A 496 22.35 -1.43 -10.69
C ASP A 496 22.16 -2.85 -11.28
N ILE A 497 20.91 -3.31 -11.45
CA ILE A 497 20.61 -4.63 -12.01
C ILE A 497 21.01 -4.69 -13.49
N VAL A 498 21.92 -5.61 -13.81
CA VAL A 498 22.36 -5.90 -15.17
C VAL A 498 21.47 -6.97 -15.79
N VAL A 499 21.01 -6.78 -17.03
CA VAL A 499 20.41 -7.87 -17.82
C VAL A 499 21.43 -8.40 -18.83
N GLU A 500 21.52 -9.73 -18.94
CA GLU A 500 22.46 -10.47 -19.77
C GLU A 500 21.70 -11.51 -20.61
N MET A 501 21.65 -11.31 -21.94
CA MET A 501 21.03 -12.24 -22.89
C MET A 501 22.10 -13.15 -23.49
N ASP A 502 22.05 -14.44 -23.17
CA ASP A 502 23.02 -15.49 -23.58
C ASP A 502 24.50 -15.04 -23.50
N GLY A 503 24.87 -14.34 -22.42
CA GLY A 503 26.23 -13.83 -22.15
C GLY A 503 26.49 -12.39 -22.62
N ARG A 504 25.60 -11.80 -23.44
CA ARG A 504 25.69 -10.39 -23.87
C ARG A 504 24.91 -9.48 -22.91
N ARG A 505 25.57 -8.51 -22.28
CA ARG A 505 24.88 -7.44 -21.53
C ARG A 505 23.99 -6.63 -22.49
N VAL A 506 22.75 -6.38 -22.09
CA VAL A 506 21.79 -5.56 -22.84
C VAL A 506 21.43 -4.27 -22.09
N GLU A 507 20.87 -3.33 -22.83
CA GLU A 507 20.25 -2.11 -22.30
C GLU A 507 18.92 -2.49 -21.64
N ALA A 508 18.74 -2.10 -20.38
CA ALA A 508 17.64 -2.57 -19.54
C ALA A 508 17.23 -1.56 -18.47
N PHE A 509 15.97 -1.66 -18.05
CA PHE A 509 15.30 -0.71 -17.17
C PHE A 509 14.64 -1.45 -16.02
N ASN A 510 14.69 -0.91 -14.80
CA ASN A 510 13.80 -1.38 -13.73
C ASN A 510 12.47 -0.64 -13.87
N VAL A 511 11.37 -1.37 -13.98
CA VAL A 511 10.03 -0.84 -14.23
C VAL A 511 9.02 -1.54 -13.31
N ASP A 512 8.56 -0.82 -12.30
CA ASP A 512 7.83 -1.32 -11.12
C ASP A 512 8.36 -2.68 -10.62
N ASN A 513 9.65 -2.70 -10.28
CA ASN A 513 10.40 -3.87 -9.77
C ASN A 513 10.48 -5.08 -10.73
N ARG A 514 10.21 -4.88 -12.02
CA ARG A 514 10.46 -5.85 -13.10
C ARG A 514 11.49 -5.31 -14.08
N MET A 515 12.40 -6.14 -14.55
CA MET A 515 13.34 -5.72 -15.60
C MET A 515 12.63 -5.69 -16.95
N ALA A 516 12.77 -4.59 -17.69
CA ALA A 516 12.39 -4.45 -19.09
C ALA A 516 13.63 -4.32 -19.98
N ILE A 517 13.52 -4.78 -21.23
CA ILE A 517 14.55 -4.62 -22.27
C ILE A 517 13.89 -4.12 -23.55
N TYR A 518 14.68 -3.55 -24.46
CA TYR A 518 14.16 -3.20 -25.78
C TYR A 518 13.85 -4.44 -26.62
N PHE A 519 12.69 -4.44 -27.29
CA PHE A 519 12.25 -5.53 -28.15
C PHE A 519 13.22 -5.76 -29.33
N SER A 520 13.97 -4.72 -29.71
CA SER A 520 15.08 -4.79 -30.68
C SER A 520 16.19 -5.77 -30.29
N GLU A 521 16.33 -6.13 -29.02
CA GLU A 521 17.36 -7.08 -28.59
C GLU A 521 17.05 -8.52 -29.04
N LEU A 522 15.77 -8.83 -29.33
CA LEU A 522 15.39 -10.16 -29.81
C LEU A 522 15.86 -10.46 -31.25
N LYS A 523 16.34 -9.47 -32.00
CA LYS A 523 16.79 -9.59 -33.40
C LYS A 523 17.94 -10.59 -33.61
N GLU A 524 18.70 -10.91 -32.57
CA GLU A 524 19.81 -11.88 -32.64
C GLU A 524 19.32 -13.33 -32.61
N TYR A 525 18.07 -13.54 -32.16
CA TYR A 525 17.44 -14.84 -32.01
C TYR A 525 16.53 -15.22 -33.17
N GLY A 526 16.29 -14.32 -34.14
CA GLY A 526 15.31 -14.54 -35.20
C GLY A 526 15.22 -13.43 -36.24
N THR A 527 14.45 -13.66 -37.29
CA THR A 527 14.13 -12.65 -38.30
C THR A 527 13.26 -11.56 -37.69
N TYR A 528 13.83 -10.37 -37.48
CA TYR A 528 13.15 -9.20 -36.93
C TYR A 528 12.51 -8.34 -38.03
N GLY A 529 11.34 -7.75 -37.75
CA GLY A 529 10.62 -6.86 -38.65
C GLY A 529 9.86 -5.74 -37.95
N TYR A 530 9.54 -4.70 -38.72
CA TYR A 530 8.61 -3.64 -38.35
C TYR A 530 7.74 -3.27 -39.56
N ASP A 531 6.43 -3.33 -39.36
CA ASP A 531 5.42 -2.86 -40.30
C ASP A 531 4.81 -1.56 -39.75
N ASN A 532 5.07 -0.45 -40.45
CA ASN A 532 4.57 0.87 -40.09
C ASN A 532 3.07 1.06 -40.40
N ALA A 533 2.51 0.30 -41.34
CA ALA A 533 1.10 0.37 -41.71
C ALA A 533 0.22 -0.47 -40.75
N ALA A 534 0.68 -1.67 -40.39
CA ALA A 534 0.04 -2.49 -39.36
C ALA A 534 0.38 -2.05 -37.92
N ARG A 535 1.34 -1.12 -37.77
CA ARG A 535 1.94 -0.69 -36.48
C ARG A 535 2.34 -1.90 -35.62
N ALA A 536 3.09 -2.81 -36.24
CA ALA A 536 3.49 -4.07 -35.64
C ALA A 536 5.01 -4.25 -35.72
N SER A 537 5.64 -4.65 -34.61
CA SER A 537 7.00 -5.18 -34.62
C SER A 537 6.96 -6.68 -34.34
N SER A 538 7.76 -7.46 -35.06
CA SER A 538 7.75 -8.91 -34.93
C SER A 538 9.15 -9.50 -34.93
N VAL A 539 9.28 -10.68 -34.32
CA VAL A 539 10.45 -11.53 -34.47
C VAL A 539 10.02 -12.99 -34.65
N THR A 540 10.51 -13.62 -35.72
CA THR A 540 10.38 -15.06 -35.93
C THR A 540 11.67 -15.73 -35.49
N LEU A 541 11.65 -16.33 -34.30
CA LEU A 541 12.80 -16.97 -33.67
C LEU A 541 13.29 -18.15 -34.52
N TYR A 542 14.62 -18.29 -34.61
CA TYR A 542 15.26 -19.48 -35.14
C TYR A 542 15.03 -20.68 -34.20
N ASN A 543 15.01 -21.87 -34.81
CA ASN A 543 15.01 -23.17 -34.13
C ASN A 543 16.41 -23.51 -33.63
#